data_AF-A0A1I0K2L8-F1
#
_entry.id   AF-A0A1I0K2L8-F1
#
_cell.length_a   1.000
_cell.length_b   1.000
_cell.length_c   1.000
_cell.angle_alpha   90.00
_cell.angle_beta   90.00
_cell.angle_gamma   90.00
#
_symmetry.space_group_name_H-M   'P 1'
#
loop_
_entity.id
_entity.type
_entity.pdbx_description
1 polymer ?
#
loop_
_entity_poly.entity_id
_entity_poly.type
_entity_poly.pdbx_seq_one_letter_code
_entity_poly.pdbx_strand_id
1 'polypeptide(L)' 'MVLAMEVPCYIRGVNGFNIEDMVLITEDGREVLTPKTPHYL' A
#
# COMPACT_ATOMS: atom_id res chain seq x y z
N MET A 1 14.47 2.91 -6.45
CA MET A 1 13.72 4.04 -5.82
C MET A 1 12.75 3.43 -4.81
N VAL A 2 12.55 4.03 -3.64
CA VAL A 2 11.54 3.54 -2.68
C VAL A 2 10.34 4.49 -2.70
N LEU A 3 9.14 3.93 -2.89
CA LEU A 3 7.86 4.65 -2.95
C LEU A 3 6.93 4.13 -1.86
N ALA A 4 6.12 5.02 -1.30
CA ALA A 4 4.89 4.65 -0.60
C ALA A 4 3.78 4.52 -1.65
N MET A 5 3.13 3.36 -1.70
CA MET A 5 1.98 3.10 -2.56
C MET A 5 0.75 2.92 -1.68
N GLU A 6 -0.21 3.84 -1.79
CA GLU A 6 -1.39 3.87 -0.94
C GLU A 6 -2.70 3.96 -1.73
N VAL A 7 -3.75 3.30 -1.22
CA VAL A 7 -5.12 3.35 -1.74
C VAL A 7 -6.07 3.71 -0.60
N PRO A 8 -6.31 5.02 -0.37
CA PRO A 8 -7.20 5.45 0.68
C PRO A 8 -8.67 5.43 0.23
N CYS A 9 -9.56 5.08 1.15
CA CYS A 9 -11.00 5.24 1.02
C CYS A 9 -11.55 6.00 2.22
N TYR A 10 -12.13 7.17 1.98
CA TYR A 10 -12.69 8.03 3.03
C TYR A 10 -14.21 8.08 2.93
N ILE A 11 -14.90 7.68 4.00
CA ILE A 11 -16.36 7.69 4.11
C ILE A 11 -16.75 8.76 5.14
N ARG A 12 -17.07 9.95 4.64
CA ARG A 12 -17.37 11.13 5.48
C ARG A 12 -18.43 10.82 6.54
N GLY A 13 -18.08 11.05 7.81
CA GLY A 13 -18.99 10.88 8.94
C GLY A 13 -19.21 9.43 9.37
N VAL A 14 -18.49 8.46 8.80
CA VAL A 14 -18.64 7.04 9.12
C VAL A 14 -17.30 6.40 9.47
N ASN A 15 -16.38 6.29 8.49
CA ASN A 15 -15.07 5.65 8.68
C ASN A 15 -14.12 6.01 7.52
N GLY A 16 -12.91 5.45 7.53
CA GLY A 16 -12.04 5.35 6.37
C GLY A 16 -11.03 4.24 6.58
N PHE A 17 -10.38 3.83 5.49
CA PHE A 17 -9.22 2.96 5.57
C PHE A 17 -8.16 3.45 4.60
N ASN A 18 -6.90 3.14 4.91
CA ASN A 18 -5.79 3.30 3.99
C ASN A 18 -5.04 1.97 3.94
N ILE A 19 -4.90 1.41 2.75
CA ILE A 19 -4.01 0.28 2.50
C ILE A 19 -2.75 0.88 1.91
N GLU A 20 -1.62 0.64 2.58
CA GLU A 20 -0.34 1.24 2.23
C GLU A 20 0.76 0.18 2.25
N ASP A 21 1.61 0.20 1.23
CA ASP A 21 2.84 -0.57 1.17
C ASP A 21 4.04 0.27 0.74
N MET A 22 5.20 -0.06 1.31
CA MET A 22 6.48 0.47 0.84
C MET A 22 7.02 -0.45 -0.26
N VAL A 23 7.33 0.14 -1.42
CA VAL A 23 7.75 -0.59 -2.62
C VAL A 23 9.11 -0.09 -3.11
N LEU A 24 10.08 -1.01 -3.25
CA LEU A 24 11.34 -0.75 -3.94
C LEU A 24 11.16 -1.03 -5.43
N ILE A 25 11.34 -0.02 -6.27
CA ILE A 25 11.38 -0.15 -7.73
C ILE A 25 12.76 -0.65 -8.17
N THR A 26 12.78 -1.76 -8.90
CA THR A 26 13.95 -2.37 -9.55
C THR A 26 13.97 -2.05 -11.05
N GLU A 27 14.98 -2.52 -11.77
CA GLU A 27 15.09 -2.31 -13.22
C GLU A 27 13.92 -2.96 -14.01
N ASP A 28 13.45 -4.10 -13.53
CA ASP A 28 12.49 -4.99 -14.20
C ASP A 28 11.17 -5.15 -13.44
N GLY A 29 11.00 -4.49 -12.29
CA GLY A 29 9.79 -4.63 -11.48
C GLY A 29 9.86 -3.97 -10.11
N ARG A 30 9.45 -4.74 -9.09
CA ARG A 30 9.36 -4.26 -7.71
C ARG A 30 9.71 -5.30 -6.63
N GLU A 31 9.96 -4.81 -5.43
CA GLU A 31 9.92 -5.58 -4.18
C GLU A 31 8.96 -4.90 -3.18
N VAL A 32 8.10 -5.67 -2.51
CA VAL A 32 7.21 -5.17 -1.45
C VAL A 32 7.92 -5.34 -0.12
N LEU A 33 8.16 -4.22 0.58
CA LEU A 33 8.93 -4.20 1.83
C LEU A 33 8.05 -4.41 3.08
N THR A 34 6.72 -4.33 2.94
CA THR A 34 5.72 -4.42 4.03
C THR A 34 4.69 -5.55 3.87
N PRO A 35 5.06 -6.79 3.48
CA PRO A 35 4.11 -7.82 3.04
C PRO A 35 3.31 -8.52 4.16
N LYS A 36 3.46 -8.09 5.42
CA LYS A 36 2.99 -8.87 6.58
C LYS A 36 1.48 -8.82 6.80
N THR A 37 0.84 -7.75 6.34
CA THR A 37 -0.62 -7.61 6.44
C THR A 37 -1.22 -8.13 5.13
N PRO A 38 -2.09 -9.15 5.17
CA PRO A 38 -2.82 -9.56 3.98
C PRO A 38 -3.80 -8.45 3.58
N HIS A 39 -3.62 -7.92 2.37
CA HIS A 39 -4.44 -6.83 1.82
C HIS A 39 -5.65 -7.34 1.01
N TYR A 40 -5.77 -8.65 0.87
CA TYR A 40 -6.87 -9.37 0.22
C TYR A 40 -7.37 -10.46 1.16
N LEU A 41 -8.69 -10.66 1.18
CA LEU A 41 -9.34 -11.86 1.71
C LEU A 41 -9.54 -12.87 0.58
#